data_AF-A0A3N5F9E7-F1
#
_entry.id   AF-A0A3N5F9E7-F1
#
_cell.length_a   1.000
_cell.length_b   1.000
_cell.length_c   1.000
_cell.angle_alpha   90.00
_cell.angle_beta   90.00
_cell.angle_gamma   90.00
#
_symmetry.space_group_name_H-M   'P 1'
#
loop_
_entity.id
_entity.type
_entity.pdbx_description
1 polymer ?
#
loop_
_entity_poly.entity_id
_entity_poly.type
_entity_poly.pdbx_seq_one_letter_code
_entity_poly.pdbx_strand_id
1 'polypeptide(L)' 'MDKAKPFSISKWEVWEAYKRVRANQGVAGVDGQSIAEFEEELKGNLFKIWNRMSSGSY' A
#
# COMPACT_ATOMS: atom_id res chain seq x y z
N MET A 1 -12.00 -15.60 19.01
CA MET A 1 -11.58 -16.32 17.79
C MET A 1 -10.58 -15.44 17.08
N ASP A 2 -9.31 -15.60 17.42
CA ASP A 2 -8.19 -14.86 16.86
C ASP A 2 -8.01 -15.19 15.38
N LYS A 3 -8.70 -14.45 14.52
CA LYS A 3 -8.23 -14.25 13.16
C LYS A 3 -7.15 -13.17 13.21
N ALA A 4 -6.01 -13.52 13.77
CA ALA A 4 -4.77 -12.80 13.46
C ALA A 4 -4.66 -12.73 11.93
N LYS A 5 -4.23 -11.57 11.42
CA LYS A 5 -4.06 -11.33 9.98
C LYS A 5 -3.37 -12.56 9.34
N PRO A 6 -3.98 -13.22 8.33
CA PRO A 6 -3.45 -14.45 7.74
C PRO A 6 -2.04 -14.29 7.18
N PHE A 7 -1.62 -13.06 6.84
CA PHE A 7 -0.27 -12.76 6.41
C PHE A 7 0.44 -11.84 7.42
N SER A 8 1.64 -12.24 7.85
CA SER A 8 2.52 -11.46 8.72
C SER A 8 3.25 -10.36 7.95
N ILE A 9 2.49 -9.43 7.36
CA ILE A 9 3.03 -8.28 6.64
C ILE A 9 3.13 -7.10 7.60
N SER A 10 4.33 -6.55 7.74
CA SER A 10 4.55 -5.35 8.55
C SER A 10 4.15 -4.09 7.78
N LYS A 11 3.78 -3.02 8.51
CA LYS A 11 3.56 -1.71 7.89
C LYS A 11 4.83 -1.13 7.25
N TRP A 12 6.00 -1.53 7.76
CA TRP A 12 7.30 -1.10 7.24
C TRP A 12 7.58 -1.65 5.84
N GLU A 13 7.26 -2.91 5.58
CA GLU A 13 7.42 -3.50 4.25
C GLU A 13 6.58 -2.77 3.19
N VAL A 14 5.34 -2.40 3.54
CA VAL A 14 4.47 -1.61 2.65
C VAL A 14 5.06 -0.23 2.38
N TRP A 15 5.63 0.40 3.41
CA TRP A 15 6.30 1.69 3.28
C TRP A 15 7.55 1.62 2.40
N GLU A 16 8.36 0.57 2.53
CA GLU A 16 9.54 0.37 1.69
C GLU A 16 9.18 0.10 0.24
N ALA A 17 8.16 -0.72 -0.01
CA ALA A 17 7.62 -0.95 -1.34
C ALA A 17 7.14 0.37 -1.98
N TYR A 18 6.40 1.18 -1.23
CA TYR A 18 5.96 2.50 -1.67
C TYR A 18 7.15 3.41 -2.08
N LYS A 19 8.19 3.50 -1.26
CA LYS A 19 9.39 4.30 -1.58
C LYS A 19 10.05 3.86 -2.89
N ARG A 20 10.11 2.56 -3.16
CA ARG A 20 10.67 2.02 -4.42
C ARG A 20 9.81 2.42 -5.62
N VAL A 21 8.48 2.31 -5.51
CA VAL A 21 7.55 2.73 -6.57
C VAL A 21 7.67 4.23 -6.84
N ARG A 22 7.70 5.05 -5.78
CA ARG A 22 7.88 6.50 -5.88
C ARG A 22 9.19 6.87 -6.58
N ALA A 23 10.28 6.18 -6.26
CA ALA A 23 11.60 6.42 -6.85
C ALA A 23 11.65 6.08 -8.35
N ASN A 24 10.81 5.14 -8.81
CA ASN A 24 10.79 4.72 -10.21
C ASN A 24 10.08 5.70 -11.15
N GLN A 25 9.50 6.80 -10.63
CA GLN A 25 8.85 7.88 -11.40
C GLN A 25 7.91 7.38 -12.52
N GLY A 26 7.29 6.22 -12.33
CA GLY A 26 6.46 5.56 -13.33
C GLY A 26 5.20 6.37 -13.65
N VAL A 27 4.72 6.20 -14.88
CA VAL A 27 3.44 6.75 -15.35
C VAL A 27 2.28 6.21 -14.49
N ALA A 28 1.20 6.98 -14.35
CA ALA A 28 0.00 6.56 -13.62
C ALA A 28 -0.49 5.17 -14.08
N GLY A 29 -0.97 4.38 -13.14
CA GLY A 29 -1.44 3.02 -13.39
C GLY A 29 -2.71 2.98 -14.25
N VAL A 30 -3.24 1.77 -14.47
CA VAL A 30 -4.49 1.56 -15.22
C VAL A 30 -5.72 2.23 -14.57
N ASP A 31 -5.61 2.54 -13.28
CA ASP A 31 -6.62 3.28 -12.50
C ASP A 31 -6.55 4.80 -12.70
N GLY A 32 -5.56 5.30 -13.44
CA GLY A 32 -5.37 6.72 -13.69
C GLY A 32 -4.93 7.51 -12.46
N GLN A 33 -4.65 6.86 -11.32
CA GLN A 33 -4.21 7.53 -10.11
C GLN A 33 -2.71 7.86 -10.21
N SER A 34 -2.38 9.13 -10.08
CA SER A 34 -0.99 9.58 -9.98
C SER A 34 -0.42 9.34 -8.58
N ILE A 35 0.91 9.26 -8.48
CA ILE A 35 1.61 9.22 -7.18
C ILE A 35 1.31 10.47 -6.35
N ALA A 36 1.14 11.63 -6.99
CA ALA A 36 0.79 12.88 -6.31
C ALA A 36 -0.58 12.80 -5.62
N GLU A 37 -1.61 12.32 -6.33
CA GLU A 37 -2.95 12.09 -5.76
C GLU A 37 -2.93 11.01 -4.66
N PHE A 38 -2.09 9.99 -4.81
CA PHE A 38 -1.90 8.98 -3.79
C PHE A 38 -1.28 9.57 -2.50
N GLU A 39 -0.36 10.52 -2.65
CA GLU A 39 0.35 11.18 -1.55
C GLU A 39 -0.53 12.13 -0.72
N GLU A 40 -1.64 12.65 -1.27
CA GLU A 40 -2.58 13.50 -0.53
C GLU A 40 -3.15 12.80 0.71
N GLU A 41 -3.46 11.50 0.60
CA GLU A 41 -3.92 10.65 1.70
C GLU A 41 -2.93 9.52 2.01
N LEU A 42 -1.61 9.79 1.92
CA LEU A 42 -0.54 8.79 1.97
C LEU A 42 -0.71 7.76 3.11
N LYS A 43 -0.92 8.23 4.35
CA LYS A 43 -1.08 7.36 5.52
C LYS A 43 -2.33 6.48 5.42
N GLY A 44 -3.43 7.05 4.94
CA GLY A 44 -4.71 6.34 4.77
C GLY A 44 -4.59 5.29 3.67
N ASN A 45 -3.99 5.64 2.54
CA ASN A 45 -3.79 4.74 1.42
C ASN A 45 -2.83 3.58 1.75
N LEU A 46 -1.72 3.86 2.43
CA LEU A 46 -0.81 2.82 2.92
C LEU A 46 -1.48 1.91 3.95
N PHE A 47 -2.34 2.46 4.82
CA PHE A 47 -3.11 1.64 5.76
C PHE A 47 -4.12 0.74 5.05
N LYS A 48 -4.85 1.24 4.05
CA LYS A 48 -5.79 0.44 3.24
C LYS A 48 -5.07 -0.72 2.56
N ILE A 49 -3.92 -0.46 1.93
CA ILE A 49 -3.08 -1.47 1.26
C ILE A 49 -2.58 -2.50 2.27
N TRP A 50 -1.94 -2.05 3.35
CA TRP A 50 -1.47 -2.93 4.41
C TRP A 50 -2.61 -3.79 4.96
N ASN A 51 -3.77 -3.20 5.21
CA ASN A 51 -4.90 -3.90 5.80
C ASN A 51 -5.41 -5.01 4.90
N ARG A 52 -5.56 -4.76 3.59
CA ARG A 52 -6.02 -5.76 2.60
C ARG A 52 -5.00 -6.88 2.39
N MET A 53 -3.71 -6.55 2.23
CA MET A 53 -2.68 -7.55 2.03
C MET A 53 -2.53 -8.45 3.24
N SER A 54 -2.53 -7.87 4.44
CA SER A 54 -2.42 -8.67 5.67
C SER A 54 -3.69 -9.44 6.00
N SER A 55 -4.87 -8.99 5.55
CA SER A 55 -6.14 -9.73 5.71
C SER A 55 -6.38 -10.80 4.65
N GLY A 56 -5.58 -10.85 3.58
CA GLY A 56 -5.78 -11.77 2.46
C GLY A 56 -6.94 -11.41 1.55
N SER A 57 -7.27 -10.12 1.46
CA SER A 57 -8.38 -9.60 0.64
C SER A 57 -7.88 -8.72 -0.51
N TYR A 58 -6.60 -8.87 -0.88
CA TYR A 58 -5.95 -8.20 -1.99
C TYR A 58 -5.69 -9.20 -3.10
#